data_AF-A0A6A0GRQ6-F1
#
_entry.id   AF-A0A6A0GRQ6-F1
#
_cell.length_a   1.000
_cell.length_b   1.000
_cell.length_c   1.000
_cell.angle_alpha   90.00
_cell.angle_beta   90.00
_cell.angle_gamma   90.00
#
_symmetry.space_group_name_H-M   'P 1'
#
loop_
_entity.id
_entity.type
_entity.pdbx_description
1 polymer ?
#
loop_
_entity_poly.entity_id
_entity_poly.type
_entity_poly.pdbx_seq_one_letter_code
_entity_poly.pdbx_strand_id
1 'polypeptide(L)'
;MLHWACVGGHLGIVELLLEQGADPDLADETGWTPVMCAASAGRLEAVRALVGQGVDVNATNEGGHSALQYAASKNHIEVVQFLLLGGADVNARDRRGATALHRAAAQGHARVVDELLRHNPINPNLQDAQGNTPL
;
A
#
# COMPACT_ATOMS: atom_id res chain seq x y z
N MET A 1 -8.75 14.18 9.21
CA MET A 1 -8.85 15.12 8.07
C MET A 1 -7.87 14.75 6.96
N LEU A 2 -6.60 14.47 7.31
CA LEU A 2 -5.56 14.02 6.37
C LEU A 2 -5.96 12.75 5.59
N HIS A 3 -6.52 11.73 6.26
CA HIS A 3 -7.02 10.51 5.58
C HIS A 3 -7.98 10.81 4.43
N TRP A 4 -8.99 11.66 4.66
CA TRP A 4 -9.98 12.02 3.63
C TRP A 4 -9.38 12.80 2.46
N ALA A 5 -8.44 13.72 2.75
CA ALA A 5 -7.70 14.43 1.70
C ALA A 5 -6.89 13.45 0.83
N CYS A 6 -6.29 12.44 1.46
CA CYS A 6 -5.53 11.37 0.80
C CYS A 6 -6.42 10.48 -0.08
N VAL A 7 -7.63 10.11 0.38
CA VAL A 7 -8.60 9.37 -0.45
C VAL A 7 -9.05 10.21 -1.66
N GLY A 8 -9.34 11.49 -1.43
CA GLY A 8 -9.76 12.43 -2.47
C GLY A 8 -8.67 12.77 -3.49
N GLY A 9 -7.40 12.56 -3.16
CA GLY A 9 -6.26 12.98 -3.98
C GLY A 9 -6.10 14.50 -4.01
N HIS A 10 -6.56 15.20 -2.98
CA HIS A 10 -6.48 16.65 -2.87
C HIS A 10 -5.08 17.07 -2.42
N LEU A 11 -4.09 16.97 -3.33
CA LEU A 11 -2.67 17.16 -3.02
C LEU A 11 -2.40 18.46 -2.25
N GLY A 12 -2.94 19.60 -2.70
CA GLY A 12 -2.73 20.88 -2.00
C GLY A 12 -3.30 20.89 -0.56
N ILE A 13 -4.34 20.11 -0.26
CA ILE A 13 -4.84 19.95 1.11
C ILE A 13 -3.93 19.01 1.90
N VAL A 14 -3.44 17.94 1.28
CA VAL A 14 -2.46 17.03 1.91
C VAL A 14 -1.21 17.81 2.31
N GLU A 15 -0.59 18.53 1.37
CA GLU A 15 0.60 19.34 1.61
C GLU A 15 0.35 20.40 2.70
N LEU A 16 -0.76 21.15 2.60
CA LEU A 16 -1.11 22.14 3.61
C LEU A 16 -1.25 21.51 5.01
N LEU A 17 -1.91 20.36 5.14
CA LEU A 17 -2.06 19.70 6.44
C LEU A 17 -0.71 19.24 7.01
N LEU A 18 0.17 18.71 6.16
CA LEU A 18 1.53 18.31 6.57
C LEU A 18 2.35 19.52 7.04
N GLU A 19 2.29 20.63 6.31
CA GLU A 19 2.94 21.89 6.69
C GLU A 19 2.43 22.46 8.03
N GLN A 20 1.14 22.25 8.34
CA GLN A 20 0.54 22.64 9.62
C GLN A 20 0.85 21.64 10.76
N GLY A 21 1.70 20.65 10.53
CA GLY A 21 2.13 19.68 11.54
C GLY A 21 1.17 18.52 11.75
N ALA A 22 0.31 18.20 10.78
CA ALA A 22 -0.42 16.94 10.80
C ALA A 22 0.57 15.77 10.75
N ASP A 23 0.44 14.83 11.68
CA ASP A 23 1.26 13.62 11.71
C ASP A 23 0.92 12.72 10.50
N PRO A 24 1.87 12.48 9.57
CA PRO A 24 1.64 11.71 8.36
C PRO A 24 1.50 10.19 8.61
N ASP A 25 1.91 9.70 9.78
CA ASP A 25 1.80 8.30 10.20
C ASP A 25 0.61 8.04 11.14
N LEU A 26 -0.13 9.09 11.51
CA LEU A 26 -1.26 8.95 12.44
C LEU A 26 -2.32 8.00 11.88
N ALA A 27 -2.40 6.83 12.49
CA ALA A 27 -3.40 5.82 12.16
C ALA A 27 -4.78 6.18 12.74
N ASP A 28 -5.85 5.79 12.04
CA ASP A 28 -7.20 5.84 12.61
C ASP A 28 -7.46 4.70 13.62
N GLU A 29 -8.67 4.63 14.16
CA GLU A 29 -9.07 3.61 15.15
C GLU A 29 -8.93 2.17 14.65
N THR A 30 -8.85 1.95 13.33
CA THR A 30 -8.69 0.64 12.70
C THR A 30 -7.28 0.42 12.16
N GLY A 31 -6.34 1.31 12.49
CA GLY A 31 -4.94 1.23 12.09
C GLY A 31 -4.66 1.74 10.68
N TRP A 32 -5.60 2.43 10.02
CA TRP A 32 -5.33 2.97 8.68
C TRP A 32 -4.48 4.21 8.74
N THR A 33 -3.33 4.18 8.06
CA THR A 33 -2.49 5.35 7.87
C THR A 33 -2.91 6.14 6.63
N PRO A 34 -2.58 7.44 6.54
CA PRO A 34 -2.82 8.25 5.35
C PRO A 34 -2.26 7.63 4.06
N VAL A 35 -1.10 6.97 4.13
CA VAL A 35 -0.48 6.33 2.95
C VAL A 35 -1.29 5.12 2.48
N MET A 36 -1.90 4.34 3.39
CA MET A 36 -2.83 3.26 3.01
C MET A 36 -4.08 3.82 2.32
N CYS A 37 -4.63 4.92 2.82
CA CYS A 37 -5.78 5.59 2.20
C CYS A 37 -5.46 6.06 0.77
N ALA A 38 -4.33 6.77 0.60
CA ALA A 38 -3.87 7.23 -0.71
C ALA A 38 -3.60 6.06 -1.67
N ALA A 39 -2.95 4.99 -1.18
CA ALA A 39 -2.60 3.83 -1.98
C ALA A 39 -3.84 3.03 -2.41
N SER A 40 -4.80 2.83 -1.51
CA SER A 40 -6.09 2.19 -1.83
C SER A 40 -6.89 2.96 -2.87
N ALA A 41 -6.81 4.30 -2.84
CA ALA A 41 -7.47 5.20 -3.78
C ALA A 41 -6.67 5.49 -5.06
N GLY A 42 -5.44 4.96 -5.20
CA GLY A 42 -4.61 5.16 -6.39
C GLY A 42 -4.05 6.58 -6.54
N ARG A 43 -3.93 7.34 -5.45
CA ARG A 43 -3.51 8.74 -5.46
C ARG A 43 -1.98 8.87 -5.41
N LEU A 44 -1.31 8.61 -6.53
CA LEU A 44 0.15 8.58 -6.60
C LEU A 44 0.81 9.82 -5.99
N GLU A 45 0.37 11.02 -6.34
CA GLU A 45 0.98 12.25 -5.82
C GLU A 45 0.81 12.41 -4.29
N ALA A 46 -0.33 11.98 -3.74
CA ALA A 46 -0.51 11.96 -2.29
C ALA A 46 0.40 10.91 -1.63
N VAL A 47 0.57 9.73 -2.25
CA VAL A 47 1.54 8.73 -1.78
C VAL A 47 2.96 9.29 -1.81
N ARG A 48 3.35 10.00 -2.88
CA ARG A 48 4.67 10.64 -2.99
C ARG A 48 4.90 11.68 -1.89
N ALA A 49 3.92 12.57 -1.67
CA ALA A 49 4.00 13.60 -0.65
C ALA A 49 4.18 12.98 0.75
N LEU A 50 3.41 11.94 1.08
CA LEU A 50 3.49 11.25 2.37
C LEU A 50 4.82 10.49 2.54
N VAL A 51 5.24 9.70 1.55
CA VAL A 51 6.52 8.99 1.59
C VAL A 51 7.70 9.96 1.69
N GLY A 52 7.59 11.14 1.08
CA GLY A 52 8.57 12.23 1.24
C GLY A 52 8.71 12.77 2.67
N GLN A 53 7.71 12.58 3.54
CA GLN A 53 7.79 12.92 4.97
C GLN A 53 8.47 11.84 5.82
N GLY A 54 8.88 10.71 5.23
CA GLY A 54 9.56 9.64 5.94
C GLY A 54 8.63 8.71 6.73
N VAL A 55 7.37 8.57 6.29
CA VAL A 55 6.40 7.63 6.88
C VAL A 55 6.88 6.18 6.82
N ASP A 56 6.38 5.35 7.74
CA ASP A 56 6.57 3.91 7.63
C ASP A 56 5.71 3.32 6.50
N VAL A 57 6.33 3.12 5.34
CA VAL A 57 5.70 2.52 4.15
C VAL A 57 5.22 1.07 4.40
N ASN A 58 5.77 0.41 5.42
CA ASN A 58 5.47 -0.97 5.79
C ASN A 58 4.49 -1.08 6.96
N ALA A 59 3.97 0.05 7.46
CA ALA A 59 2.91 0.03 8.45
C ALA A 59 1.75 -0.85 7.98
N THR A 60 1.10 -1.50 8.94
CA THR A 60 -0.06 -2.37 8.70
C THR A 60 -1.21 -1.99 9.61
N ASN A 61 -2.43 -2.04 9.08
CA ASN A 61 -3.62 -1.81 9.88
C ASN A 61 -3.99 -3.02 10.75
N GLU A 62 -5.15 -2.99 11.42
CA GLU A 62 -5.66 -4.13 12.19
C GLU A 62 -5.89 -5.39 11.35
N GLY A 63 -5.98 -5.33 10.02
CA GLY A 63 -6.03 -6.53 9.18
C GLY A 63 -4.66 -7.18 8.93
N GLY A 64 -3.58 -6.49 9.30
CA GLY A 64 -2.23 -6.75 8.79
C GLY A 64 -2.05 -6.25 7.35
N HIS A 65 -2.92 -5.37 6.86
CA HIS A 65 -2.85 -4.89 5.48
C HIS A 65 -1.93 -3.68 5.34
N SER A 66 -0.99 -3.74 4.39
CA SER A 66 -0.09 -2.64 4.02
C SER A 66 -0.61 -1.82 2.85
N ALA A 67 -0.01 -0.63 2.63
CA ALA A 67 -0.30 0.20 1.47
C ALA A 67 -0.10 -0.54 0.14
N LEU A 68 0.96 -1.36 0.05
CA LEU A 68 1.27 -2.15 -1.15
C LEU A 68 0.17 -3.18 -1.46
N GLN A 69 -0.35 -3.88 -0.45
CA GLN A 69 -1.44 -4.84 -0.64
C GLN A 69 -2.73 -4.15 -1.12
N TYR A 70 -3.03 -2.96 -0.63
CA TYR A 70 -4.18 -2.18 -1.10
C TYR A 70 -4.02 -1.75 -2.57
N ALA A 71 -2.89 -1.13 -2.92
CA ALA A 71 -2.60 -0.73 -4.29
C ALA A 71 -2.65 -1.93 -5.26
N ALA A 72 -2.07 -3.06 -4.85
CA ALA A 72 -2.06 -4.28 -5.64
C ALA A 72 -3.47 -4.86 -5.85
N SER A 73 -4.29 -4.91 -4.81
CA SER A 73 -5.69 -5.41 -4.89
C SER A 73 -6.59 -4.57 -5.79
N LYS A 74 -6.25 -3.28 -6.00
CA LYS A 74 -7.05 -2.29 -6.74
C LYS A 74 -6.48 -1.96 -8.12
N ASN A 75 -5.44 -2.66 -8.57
CA ASN A 75 -4.79 -2.45 -9.87
C ASN A 75 -4.11 -1.08 -10.05
N HIS A 76 -3.63 -0.46 -8.96
CA HIS A 76 -2.96 0.85 -9.01
C HIS A 76 -1.46 0.69 -9.31
N ILE A 77 -1.14 0.33 -10.55
CA ILE A 77 0.23 -0.05 -10.96
C ILE A 77 1.30 1.00 -10.64
N GLU A 78 1.02 2.28 -10.86
CA GLU A 78 2.00 3.36 -10.61
C GLU A 78 2.29 3.52 -9.12
N VAL A 79 1.27 3.31 -8.28
CA VAL A 79 1.43 3.31 -6.82
C VAL A 79 2.21 2.09 -6.36
N VAL A 80 1.94 0.90 -6.92
CA VAL A 80 2.70 -0.32 -6.63
C VAL A 80 4.18 -0.10 -6.92
N GLN A 81 4.51 0.39 -8.12
CA GLN A 81 5.89 0.69 -8.52
C GLN A 81 6.56 1.68 -7.56
N PHE A 82 5.86 2.76 -7.22
CA PHE A 82 6.40 3.76 -6.31
C PHE A 82 6.64 3.23 -4.88
N LEU A 83 5.70 2.45 -4.34
CA LEU A 83 5.85 1.86 -3.00
C LEU A 83 7.01 0.86 -2.96
N LEU A 84 7.20 0.05 -4.00
CA LEU A 84 8.34 -0.88 -4.09
C LEU A 84 9.68 -0.14 -4.19
N LEU A 85 9.74 0.95 -4.95
CA LEU A 85 10.90 1.85 -4.96
C LEU A 85 11.14 2.50 -3.58
N GLY A 86 10.07 2.77 -2.83
CA GLY A 86 10.09 3.29 -1.46
C GLY A 86 10.45 2.25 -0.38
N GLY A 87 10.77 1.01 -0.76
CA GLY A 87 11.18 -0.02 0.20
C GLY A 87 10.02 -0.79 0.85
N ALA A 88 8.84 -0.79 0.21
CA ALA A 88 7.74 -1.66 0.65
C ALA A 88 8.15 -3.15 0.58
N ASP A 89 7.88 -3.90 1.64
CA ASP A 89 8.10 -5.33 1.69
C ASP A 89 7.11 -6.04 0.76
N VAL A 90 7.63 -6.50 -0.38
CA VAL A 90 6.87 -7.20 -1.41
C VAL A 90 6.27 -8.52 -0.91
N ASN A 91 6.85 -9.12 0.13
CA ASN A 91 6.38 -10.37 0.74
C ASN A 91 5.60 -10.15 2.04
N ALA A 92 5.27 -8.91 2.41
CA ALA A 92 4.49 -8.61 3.61
C ALA A 92 3.20 -9.45 3.63
N ARG A 93 2.94 -10.09 4.77
CA ARG A 93 1.82 -11.01 4.98
C ARG A 93 0.81 -10.37 5.92
N ASP A 94 -0.45 -10.36 5.49
CA ASP A 94 -1.54 -9.97 6.38
C ASP A 94 -1.87 -11.06 7.41
N ARG A 95 -2.86 -10.82 8.27
CA ARG A 95 -3.27 -11.80 9.31
C ARG A 95 -3.79 -13.14 8.73
N ARG A 96 -4.12 -13.20 7.45
CA ARG A 96 -4.51 -14.42 6.73
C ARG A 96 -3.34 -15.04 5.98
N GLY A 97 -2.12 -14.52 6.16
CA GLY A 97 -0.93 -14.97 5.47
C GLY A 97 -0.83 -14.51 4.01
N ALA A 98 -1.78 -13.71 3.51
CA ALA A 98 -1.84 -13.29 2.12
C ALA A 98 -0.89 -12.11 1.86
N THR A 99 -0.24 -12.12 0.70
CA THR A 99 0.70 -11.08 0.23
C THR A 99 0.06 -10.16 -0.81
N ALA A 100 0.76 -9.10 -1.22
CA ALA A 100 0.32 -8.27 -2.35
C ALA A 100 0.12 -9.09 -3.63
N LEU A 101 0.96 -10.11 -3.86
CA LEU A 101 0.85 -11.02 -5.00
C LEU A 101 -0.45 -11.86 -4.95
N HIS A 102 -0.83 -12.38 -3.77
CA HIS A 102 -2.11 -13.07 -3.61
C HIS A 102 -3.29 -12.15 -3.98
N ARG A 103 -3.24 -10.90 -3.52
CA ARG A 103 -4.30 -9.91 -3.76
C ARG A 103 -4.42 -9.55 -5.24
N ALA A 104 -3.30 -9.35 -5.93
CA ALA A 104 -3.28 -9.03 -7.36
C ALA A 104 -3.75 -10.23 -8.21
N ALA A 105 -3.26 -11.43 -7.92
CA ALA A 105 -3.60 -12.64 -8.66
C ALA A 105 -5.08 -13.03 -8.49
N ALA A 106 -5.60 -13.00 -7.25
CA ALA A 106 -7.01 -13.30 -6.98
C ALA A 106 -7.99 -12.37 -7.70
N GLN A 107 -7.55 -11.17 -8.10
CA GLN A 107 -8.36 -10.19 -8.83
C GLN A 107 -8.05 -10.15 -10.35
N GLY A 108 -7.10 -10.96 -10.83
CA GLY A 108 -6.72 -10.99 -12.25
C GLY A 108 -5.90 -9.79 -12.73
N HIS A 109 -5.24 -9.06 -11.83
CA HIS A 109 -4.47 -7.85 -12.18
C HIS A 109 -3.09 -8.20 -12.75
N ALA A 110 -3.08 -8.75 -13.97
CA ALA A 110 -1.88 -9.31 -14.61
C ALA A 110 -0.67 -8.35 -14.63
N ARG A 111 -0.88 -7.06 -14.91
CA ARG A 111 0.21 -6.07 -14.92
C ARG A 111 0.85 -5.88 -13.55
N VAL A 112 0.04 -5.91 -12.48
CA VAL A 112 0.54 -5.80 -11.11
C VAL A 112 1.26 -7.10 -10.71
N VAL A 113 0.72 -8.26 -11.09
CA VAL A 113 1.38 -9.56 -10.88
C VAL A 113 2.77 -9.57 -11.53
N ASP A 114 2.86 -9.17 -12.80
CA ASP A 114 4.13 -9.09 -13.53
C ASP A 114 5.12 -8.13 -12.86
N GLU A 115 4.66 -6.98 -12.36
CA GLU A 115 5.51 -6.01 -11.66
C GLU A 115 6.04 -6.57 -10.34
N LEU A 116 5.17 -7.16 -9.51
CA LEU A 116 5.56 -7.76 -8.23
C LEU A 116 6.57 -8.90 -8.43
N LEU A 117 6.39 -9.73 -9.47
CA LEU A 117 7.30 -10.84 -9.80
C LEU A 117 8.69 -10.38 -10.28
N ARG A 118 8.84 -9.12 -10.72
CA ARG A 118 10.13 -8.54 -11.12
C ARG A 118 10.92 -7.98 -9.94
N HIS A 119 10.28 -7.74 -8.80
CA HIS A 119 10.93 -7.16 -7.63
C HIS A 119 11.60 -8.23 -6.77
N ASN A 120 12.89 -8.05 -6.48
CA ASN A 120 13.66 -8.95 -5.62
C ASN A 120 13.81 -8.35 -4.21
N PRO A 121 13.60 -9.11 -3.12
CA PRO A 121 13.25 -10.53 -3.09
C PRO A 121 11.73 -10.79 -3.13
N ILE A 122 11.21 -11.42 -4.19
CA ILE A 122 9.83 -11.96 -4.22
C ILE A 122 9.84 -13.46 -3.94
N ASN A 123 8.91 -13.93 -3.09
CA ASN A 123 8.63 -15.36 -2.92
C ASN A 123 7.21 -15.68 -3.42
N PRO A 124 7.06 -16.17 -4.66
CA PRO A 124 5.75 -16.47 -5.23
C PRO A 124 5.12 -17.75 -4.68
N ASN A 125 5.81 -18.50 -3.82
CA ASN A 125 5.35 -19.76 -3.24
C ASN A 125 4.89 -19.62 -1.78
N LEU A 126 4.79 -18.39 -1.26
CA LEU A 126 4.25 -18.17 0.09
C LEU A 126 2.80 -18.65 0.14
N GLN A 127 2.49 -19.52 1.10
CA GLN A 127 1.12 -20.00 1.29
C GLN A 127 0.35 -19.06 2.23
N ASP A 128 -0.91 -18.78 1.92
CA ASP A 128 -1.84 -18.17 2.85
C ASP A 128 -2.24 -19.14 3.98
N ALA A 129 -3.09 -18.70 4.91
CA ALA A 129 -3.59 -19.53 6.01
C ALA A 129 -4.50 -20.70 5.56
N GLN A 130 -4.87 -20.76 4.28
CA GLN A 130 -5.61 -21.86 3.66
C GLN A 130 -4.69 -22.81 2.88
N GLY A 131 -3.38 -22.52 2.80
CA GLY A 131 -2.42 -23.31 2.04
C GLY A 131 -2.32 -22.93 0.56
N ASN A 132 -3.02 -21.89 0.11
CA ASN A 132 -3.01 -21.46 -1.28
C ASN A 132 -1.75 -20.64 -1.58
N THR A 133 -1.13 -20.89 -2.73
CA THR A 133 -0.13 -19.98 -3.31
C THR A 133 -0.82 -18.87 -4.12
N PRO A 134 -0.13 -17.73 -4.34
CA PRO A 134 -0.65 -16.64 -5.17
C PRO A 134 -0.92 -17.04 -6.63
N LEU A 135 -0.12 -17.94 -7.18
CA LEU A 135 -0.17 -18.47 -8.55
C LEU A 135 -0.53 -19.96 -8.51
#